data_AF-A0A5T2XIL7-F1
#
_entry.id   AF-A0A5T2XIL7-F1
#
_cell.length_a   1.000
_cell.length_b   1.000
_cell.length_c   1.000
_cell.angle_alpha   90.00
_cell.angle_beta   90.00
_cell.angle_gamma   90.00
#
_symmetry.space_group_name_H-M   'P 1'
#
loop_
_entity.id
_entity.type
_entity.pdbx_description
1 polymer ?
#
loop_
_entity_poly.entity_id
_entity_poly.type
_entity_poly.pdbx_seq_one_letter_code
_entity_poly.pdbx_strand_id
1 'polypeptide(L)'
;MNILSIASGVIVFCLFIAFFIYTGIKIKNSKKLTKIYKNIGWVGVALLASLFISVHLSREVHIVLSLIFVHYLKLTYSMTFILGVFFLGKKIYSKIKGFFKPKFAA
;
A
#
# COMPACT_ATOMS: atom_id res chain seq x y z
N MET A 1 -15.97 16.27 -21.98
CA MET A 1 -15.00 15.28 -21.47
C MET A 1 -15.09 14.05 -22.34
N ASN A 2 -13.99 13.59 -22.95
CA ASN A 2 -14.03 12.54 -23.97
C ASN A 2 -14.24 11.15 -23.31
N ILE A 3 -15.12 10.31 -23.86
CA ILE A 3 -15.42 8.96 -23.32
C ILE A 3 -14.15 8.12 -23.19
N LEU A 4 -13.21 8.27 -24.12
CA LEU A 4 -11.91 7.61 -24.09
C LEU A 4 -11.08 7.99 -22.84
N SER A 5 -11.14 9.26 -22.43
CA SER A 5 -10.44 9.76 -21.25
C SER A 5 -11.01 9.13 -19.98
N ILE A 6 -12.34 9.00 -19.89
CA ILE A 6 -13.01 8.36 -18.75
C ILE A 6 -12.64 6.88 -18.68
N ALA A 7 -12.72 6.16 -19.81
CA ALA A 7 -12.36 4.75 -19.90
C ALA A 7 -10.90 4.50 -19.50
N SER A 8 -9.96 5.33 -19.98
CA SER A 8 -8.55 5.21 -19.62
C SER A 8 -8.30 5.42 -18.12
N GLY A 9 -8.98 6.39 -17.49
CA GLY A 9 -8.88 6.64 -16.06
C GLY A 9 -9.38 5.46 -15.23
N VAL A 10 -10.50 4.85 -15.62
CA VAL A 10 -11.06 3.67 -14.95
C VAL A 10 -10.08 2.48 -15.04
N ILE A 11 -9.48 2.24 -16.21
CA ILE A 11 -8.52 1.14 -16.40
C ILE A 11 -7.30 1.34 -15.50
N VAL A 12 -6.72 2.53 -15.47
CA VAL A 12 -5.56 2.84 -14.62
C VAL A 12 -5.91 2.65 -13.14
N PHE A 13 -7.09 3.10 -12.72
CA PHE A 13 -7.57 2.93 -11.36
C PHE A 13 -7.73 1.45 -10.98
N CYS A 14 -8.32 0.63 -11.86
CA CYS A 14 -8.45 -0.82 -11.66
C CYS A 14 -7.09 -1.52 -11.52
N LEU A 15 -6.12 -1.18 -12.39
CA LEU A 15 -4.75 -1.70 -12.30
C LEU A 15 -4.10 -1.33 -10.95
N PHE A 16 -4.36 -0.10 -10.51
CA PHE A 16 -3.85 0.40 -9.25
C PHE A 16 -4.40 -0.39 -8.04
N ILE A 17 -5.71 -0.64 -8.01
CA ILE A 17 -6.34 -1.46 -6.98
C ILE A 17 -5.79 -2.89 -7.00
N ALA A 18 -5.71 -3.50 -8.19
CA ALA A 18 -5.18 -4.86 -8.35
C ALA A 18 -3.75 -4.99 -7.83
N PHE A 19 -2.91 -3.97 -8.05
CA PHE A 19 -1.54 -3.92 -7.55
C PHE A 19 -1.47 -3.87 -6.01
N PHE A 20 -2.33 -3.07 -5.37
CA PHE A 20 -2.40 -3.00 -3.91
C PHE A 20 -2.93 -4.31 -3.30
N ILE A 21 -3.93 -4.94 -3.91
CA ILE A 21 -4.42 -6.26 -3.50
C ILE A 21 -3.30 -7.30 -3.59
N TYR A 22 -2.57 -7.34 -4.71
CA TYR A 22 -1.43 -8.22 -4.89
C TYR A 22 -0.38 -8.04 -3.79
N THR A 23 -0.05 -6.78 -3.48
CA THR A 23 0.91 -6.42 -2.43
C THR A 23 0.41 -6.87 -1.06
N GLY A 24 -0.87 -6.63 -0.75
CA GLY A 24 -1.50 -7.08 0.49
C GLY A 24 -1.45 -8.60 0.68
N ILE A 25 -1.69 -9.37 -0.38
CA ILE A 25 -1.56 -10.84 -0.34
C ILE A 25 -0.11 -11.25 -0.03
N LYS A 26 0.88 -10.57 -0.64
CA LYS A 26 2.31 -10.86 -0.37
C LYS A 26 2.73 -10.50 1.05
N ILE A 27 2.20 -9.41 1.61
CA ILE A 27 2.38 -9.05 3.02
C ILE A 27 1.80 -10.13 3.91
N LYS A 28 0.55 -10.57 3.67
CA LYS A 28 -0.14 -11.60 4.48
C LYS A 28 0.64 -12.91 4.56
N ASN A 29 1.32 -13.29 3.48
CA ASN A 29 2.15 -14.50 3.41
C ASN A 29 3.45 -14.42 4.24
N SER A 30 3.83 -13.26 4.78
CA SER A 30 5.00 -13.10 5.63
C SER A 30 4.60 -12.74 7.05
N LYS A 31 4.87 -13.62 8.02
CA LYS A 31 4.57 -13.38 9.45
C LYS A 31 5.16 -12.05 9.96
N LYS A 32 6.38 -11.70 9.53
CA LYS A 32 7.07 -10.46 9.91
C LYS A 32 6.33 -9.23 9.38
N LEU A 33 6.00 -9.21 8.09
CA LEU A 33 5.33 -8.07 7.46
C LEU A 33 3.88 -7.93 7.95
N THR A 34 3.16 -9.03 8.14
CA THR A 34 1.83 -9.02 8.72
C THR A 34 1.83 -8.37 10.11
N LYS A 35 2.81 -8.68 10.96
CA LYS A 35 2.91 -8.05 12.29
C LYS A 35 3.16 -6.53 12.18
N ILE A 36 4.06 -6.11 11.29
CA ILE A 36 4.36 -4.70 11.05
C ILE A 36 3.12 -3.94 10.54
N TYR A 37 2.44 -4.47 9.51
CA TYR A 37 1.25 -3.84 8.95
C TYR A 37 0.05 -3.86 9.90
N LYS A 38 -0.04 -4.85 10.80
CA LYS A 38 -1.02 -4.85 11.88
C LYS A 38 -0.77 -3.70 12.87
N ASN A 39 0.49 -3.48 13.27
CA ASN A 39 0.84 -2.35 14.12
C ASN A 39 0.58 -1.00 13.44
N ILE A 40 0.95 -0.87 12.16
CA ILE A 40 0.64 0.32 11.36
C ILE A 40 -0.88 0.54 11.36
N GLY A 41 -1.68 -0.50 11.04
CA GLY A 41 -3.14 -0.43 11.10
C GLY A 41 -3.67 0.07 12.45
N TRP A 42 -3.14 -0.42 13.57
CA TRP A 42 -3.50 0.05 14.91
C TRP A 42 -3.16 1.53 15.14
N VAL A 43 -2.00 2.00 14.68
CA VAL A 43 -1.63 3.43 14.73
C VAL A 43 -2.63 4.26 13.92
N GLY A 44 -3.03 3.80 12.74
CA GLY A 44 -4.05 4.46 11.92
C GLY A 44 -5.41 4.55 12.61
N VAL A 45 -5.85 3.48 13.27
CA VAL A 45 -7.10 3.46 14.05
C VAL A 45 -7.01 4.44 15.24
N ALA A 46 -5.87 4.47 15.94
CA ALA A 46 -5.65 5.41 17.03
C ALA A 46 -5.73 6.87 16.55
N LEU A 47 -5.08 7.20 15.41
CA LEU A 47 -5.16 8.53 14.82
C LEU A 47 -6.58 8.91 14.41
N LEU A 48 -7.36 7.98 13.85
CA LEU A 48 -8.77 8.20 13.51
C LEU A 48 -9.62 8.47 14.76
N ALA A 49 -9.43 7.70 15.82
CA ALA A 49 -10.12 7.91 17.09
C ALA A 49 -9.76 9.28 17.69
N SER A 50 -8.47 9.64 17.67
CA SER A 50 -8.01 10.94 18.15
C SER A 50 -8.56 12.09 17.31
N LEU A 51 -8.69 11.92 15.97
CA LEU A 51 -9.34 12.91 15.10
C LEU A 51 -10.80 13.12 15.48
N PHE A 52 -11.53 12.03 15.70
CA PHE A 52 -12.94 12.08 16.10
C PHE A 52 -13.14 12.83 17.41
N ILE A 53 -12.26 12.61 18.39
CA ILE A 53 -12.30 13.32 19.68
C ILE A 53 -11.89 14.79 19.51
N SER A 54 -10.87 15.06 18.68
CA SER A 54 -10.30 16.41 18.51
C SER A 54 -11.29 17.42 17.92
N VAL A 55 -12.31 16.96 17.20
CA VAL A 55 -13.34 17.82 16.62
C VAL A 55 -14.13 18.57 17.69
N HIS A 56 -14.23 17.99 18.89
CA HIS A 56 -14.93 18.57 20.04
C HIS A 56 -14.00 19.33 20.99
N LEU A 57 -12.68 19.27 20.78
CA LEU A 57 -11.70 19.84 21.72
C LEU A 57 -11.28 21.25 21.31
N SER A 58 -10.76 21.42 20.09
CA SER A 58 -10.34 22.71 19.53
C SER A 58 -10.05 22.57 18.05
N ARG A 59 -10.40 23.60 17.28
CA ARG A 59 -10.15 23.66 15.83
C ARG A 59 -8.67 23.55 15.49
N GLU A 60 -7.79 24.15 16.28
CA GLU A 60 -6.35 24.12 16.04
C GLU A 60 -5.78 22.70 16.22
N VAL A 61 -6.18 22.03 17.30
CA VAL A 61 -5.78 20.63 17.56
C VAL A 61 -6.26 19.71 16.45
N HIS A 62 -7.51 19.87 16.01
CA HIS A 62 -8.07 19.09 14.90
C HIS A 62 -7.30 19.28 13.59
N ILE A 63 -6.90 20.52 13.26
CA ILE A 63 -6.10 20.81 12.05
C ILE A 63 -4.73 20.12 12.11
N VAL A 64 -4.02 20.24 13.24
CA VAL A 64 -2.71 19.61 13.43
C VAL A 64 -2.83 18.09 13.32
N LEU A 65 -3.84 17.50 13.97
CA LEU A 65 -4.06 16.05 13.91
C LEU A 65 -4.42 15.58 12.50
N SER A 66 -5.17 16.37 11.75
CA SER A 66 -5.52 16.09 10.35
C SER A 66 -4.27 16.09 9.46
N LEU A 67 -3.37 17.04 9.67
CA LEU A 67 -2.07 17.10 9.00
C LEU A 67 -1.22 15.85 9.29
N ILE A 68 -1.14 15.45 10.56
CA ILE A 68 -0.43 14.23 10.97
C ILE A 68 -1.05 13.00 10.29
N PHE A 69 -2.38 12.90 10.27
CA PHE A 69 -3.09 11.78 9.66
C PHE A 69 -2.87 11.70 8.14
N VAL A 70 -2.95 12.82 7.43
CA VAL A 70 -2.67 12.88 5.98
C VAL A 70 -1.22 12.46 5.70
N HIS A 71 -0.27 12.92 6.52
CA HIS A 71 1.13 12.55 6.36
C HIS A 71 1.35 11.05 6.62
N TYR A 72 0.71 10.52 7.66
CA TYR A 72 0.69 9.10 7.99
C TYR A 72 0.13 8.24 6.83
N LEU A 73 -0.99 8.65 6.23
CA LEU A 73 -1.57 7.97 5.07
C LEU A 73 -0.61 7.98 3.88
N LYS A 74 0.00 9.13 3.59
CA LYS A 74 0.97 9.27 2.49
C LYS A 74 2.17 8.35 2.67
N LEU A 75 2.72 8.27 3.88
CA LEU A 75 3.84 7.38 4.21
C LEU A 75 3.43 5.91 4.09
N THR A 76 2.30 5.53 4.68
CA THR A 76 1.80 4.15 4.65
C THR A 76 1.57 3.67 3.21
N TYR A 77 0.95 4.53 2.40
CA TYR A 77 0.70 4.26 0.99
C TYR A 77 2.00 4.14 0.19
N SER A 78 2.94 5.07 0.36
CA SER A 78 4.23 5.05 -0.34
C SER A 78 5.05 3.81 0.00
N MET A 79 5.09 3.42 1.28
CA MET A 79 5.77 2.21 1.73
C MET A 79 5.13 0.94 1.16
N THR A 80 3.80 0.89 1.14
CA THR A 80 3.06 -0.22 0.52
C THR A 80 3.38 -0.33 -0.96
N PHE A 81 3.42 0.79 -1.68
CA PHE A 81 3.76 0.82 -3.09
C PHE A 81 5.20 0.31 -3.35
N ILE A 82 6.18 0.81 -2.59
CA ILE A 82 7.59 0.37 -2.69
C ILE A 82 7.70 -1.14 -2.45
N LEU A 83 7.02 -1.67 -1.42
CA LEU A 83 6.97 -3.10 -1.15
C LEU A 83 6.34 -3.89 -2.30
N GLY A 84 5.27 -3.37 -2.90
CA GLY A 84 4.63 -3.96 -4.07
C GLY A 84 5.59 -4.08 -5.24
N VAL A 85 6.32 -2.99 -5.55
CA VAL A 85 7.32 -2.96 -6.62
C VAL A 85 8.45 -3.95 -6.32
N PHE A 86 8.91 -4.01 -5.06
CA PHE A 86 9.93 -4.98 -4.63
C PHE A 86 9.48 -6.43 -4.86
N PHE A 87 8.23 -6.77 -4.49
CA PHE A 87 7.71 -8.12 -4.73
C PHE A 87 7.56 -8.44 -6.22
N LEU A 88 7.13 -7.46 -7.02
CA LEU A 88 7.03 -7.61 -8.46
C LEU A 88 8.41 -7.86 -9.08
N GLY A 89 9.40 -7.04 -8.73
CA GLY A 89 10.80 -7.18 -9.16
C GLY A 89 11.39 -8.53 -8.78
N LYS A 90 11.17 -8.98 -7.53
CA LYS A 90 11.59 -10.31 -7.07
C LYS A 90 10.96 -11.44 -7.90
N LYS A 91 9.67 -11.31 -8.25
CA LYS A 91 8.95 -12.30 -9.09
C LYS A 91 9.53 -12.34 -10.51
N ILE A 92 9.79 -11.19 -11.12
CA ILE A 92 10.37 -11.07 -12.46
C ILE A 92 11.79 -11.66 -12.47
N TYR A 93 12.63 -11.27 -11.51
CA TYR A 93 13.99 -11.80 -11.36
C TYR A 93 13.99 -13.33 -11.21
N SER A 94 13.10 -13.87 -10.36
CA SER A 94 12.98 -15.32 -10.19
C SER A 94 12.55 -16.04 -11.47
N LYS A 95 11.66 -15.44 -12.27
CA LYS A 95 11.26 -15.98 -13.58
C LYS A 95 12.43 -16.00 -14.56
N ILE A 96 13.16 -14.88 -14.68
CA ILE A 96 14.31 -14.76 -15.58
C ILE A 96 15.41 -15.76 -15.17
N LYS A 97 15.78 -15.81 -13.89
CA LYS A 97 16.76 -16.78 -13.39
C LYS A 97 16.34 -18.23 -13.59
N GLY A 98 15.04 -18.54 -13.48
CA GLY A 98 14.49 -19.86 -13.77
C GLY A 98 14.56 -20.23 -15.25
N PHE A 99 14.42 -19.25 -16.14
CA PHE A 99 14.54 -19.43 -17.59
C PHE A 99 15.99 -19.67 -18.05
N PHE A 100 16.95 -19.01 -17.37
CA PHE A 100 18.38 -19.14 -17.64
C PHE A 100 19.07 -20.23 -16.81
N LYS A 101 18.36 -20.97 -15.95
CA LYS A 101 18.93 -22.16 -15.31
C LYS A 101 19.07 -23.24 -16.39
N PRO A 102 20.30 -23.71 -16.70
CA PRO A 102 20.45 -24.80 -17.65
C PRO A 102 19.69 -26.04 -17.16
N LYS A 103 18.90 -26.65 -18.05
CA LYS A 103 18.45 -28.04 -17.92
C LYS A 103 19.68 -28.97 -18.08
N PHE A 104 20.57 -28.98 -17.10
CA PHE A 104 21.66 -29.95 -17.01
C PHE A 104 21.75 -30.42 -15.55
N ALA A 105 20.75 -31.20 -15.13
CA ALA A 105 20.79 -32.06 -13.95
C ALA A 105 19.46 -32.84 -13.89
N ALA A 106 19.27 -33.75 -14.84
CA ALA A 106 18.41 -34.93 -14.72
C ALA A 106 18.87 -35.93 -15.78
#